data_AF-A0A915Z476-F1
#
_entry.id   AF-A0A915Z476-F1
#
_cell.length_a   1.000
_cell.length_b   1.000
_cell.length_c   1.000
_cell.angle_alpha   90.00
_cell.angle_beta   90.00
_cell.angle_gamma   90.00
#
_symmetry.space_group_name_H-M   'P 1'
#
loop_
_entity.id
_entity.type
_entity.pdbx_description
1 polymer ?
#
loop_
_entity_poly.entity_id
_entity_poly.type
_entity_poly.pdbx_seq_one_letter_code
_entity_poly.pdbx_strand_id
1 'polypeptide(L)'
;MLISRFIPISFTRFIHSKSNKNSPKYMKSASEIKQNSALNQLQPVQQQLIKYVQYPYFVSRTRMKELPVYVDIKNGRTRVLTEIGRIEGDSEALCDDIRKELFYYSREKNFINVNHTNNHVIIKGRHGLIVKEWLAKKGF
;
A
#
# COMPACT_ATOMS: atom_id res chain seq x y z
N MET A 1 -33.35 -38.29 17.42
CA MET A 1 -32.64 -39.03 16.34
C MET A 1 -31.87 -38.02 15.51
N LEU A 2 -30.59 -37.79 15.82
CA LEU A 2 -29.72 -36.84 15.13
C LEU A 2 -28.84 -37.59 14.12
N ILE A 3 -28.86 -37.22 12.85
CA ILE A 3 -27.94 -37.74 11.83
C ILE A 3 -27.03 -36.59 11.41
N SER A 4 -25.84 -36.57 12.00
CA SER A 4 -24.70 -35.74 11.61
C SER A 4 -24.10 -36.27 10.31
N ARG A 5 -24.08 -35.45 9.25
CA ARG A 5 -23.37 -35.77 8.01
C ARG A 5 -21.98 -35.14 8.07
N PHE A 6 -20.99 -35.97 8.39
CA PHE A 6 -19.56 -35.69 8.30
C PHE A 6 -19.17 -35.44 6.83
N ILE A 7 -18.48 -34.33 6.56
CA ILE A 7 -17.90 -34.00 5.24
C ILE A 7 -16.38 -34.15 5.40
N PRO A 8 -15.70 -35.04 4.65
CA PRO A 8 -14.25 -35.18 4.77
C PRO A 8 -13.53 -34.04 4.03
N ILE A 9 -12.59 -33.39 4.74
CA ILE A 9 -11.68 -32.38 4.23
C ILE A 9 -10.61 -33.09 3.38
N SER A 10 -10.65 -32.88 2.06
CA SER A 10 -9.64 -33.38 1.13
C SER A 10 -8.34 -32.58 1.27
N PHE A 11 -7.30 -33.28 1.71
CA PHE A 11 -5.93 -32.80 1.90
C PHE A 11 -5.36 -32.28 0.57
N THR A 12 -5.10 -30.97 0.46
CA THR A 12 -4.45 -30.41 -0.74
C THR A 12 -2.96 -30.76 -0.75
N ARG A 13 -2.52 -31.39 -1.83
CA ARG A 13 -1.15 -31.83 -2.06
C ARG A 13 -0.24 -30.62 -2.30
N PHE A 14 0.72 -30.44 -1.41
CA PHE A 14 1.83 -29.49 -1.49
C PHE A 14 2.75 -29.84 -2.67
N ILE A 15 2.84 -28.98 -3.69
CA ILE A 15 3.78 -29.13 -4.81
C ILE A 15 5.08 -28.39 -4.47
N HIS A 16 6.15 -29.16 -4.24
CA HIS A 16 7.51 -28.62 -4.20
C HIS A 16 7.97 -28.32 -5.63
N SER A 17 8.18 -27.04 -5.95
CA SER A 17 8.89 -26.62 -7.15
C SER A 17 10.37 -26.98 -7.02
N LYS A 18 10.85 -27.93 -7.82
CA LYS A 18 12.28 -28.23 -7.94
C LYS A 18 12.96 -27.11 -8.73
N SER A 19 13.94 -26.47 -8.10
CA SER A 19 14.90 -25.54 -8.70
C SER A 19 15.49 -26.08 -10.01
N ASN A 20 15.18 -25.44 -11.14
CA ASN A 20 15.78 -25.71 -12.44
C ASN A 20 17.18 -25.07 -12.50
N LYS A 21 18.24 -25.89 -12.40
CA LYS A 21 19.64 -25.45 -12.57
C LYS A 21 20.04 -25.55 -14.05
N ASN A 22 19.50 -24.68 -14.90
CA ASN A 22 19.98 -24.53 -16.27
C ASN A 22 20.32 -23.05 -16.53
N SER A 23 21.54 -22.66 -16.15
CA SER A 23 22.18 -21.42 -16.57
C SER A 23 22.87 -21.65 -17.92
N PRO A 24 22.43 -21.04 -19.04
CA PRO A 24 23.22 -21.07 -20.26
C PRO A 24 24.44 -20.14 -20.09
N LYS A 25 25.63 -20.74 -20.16
CA LYS A 25 26.91 -20.02 -20.22
C LYS A 25 26.95 -19.20 -21.51
N TYR A 26 27.03 -17.88 -21.39
CA TYR A 26 27.19 -16.96 -22.51
C TYR A 26 28.57 -17.19 -23.14
N MET A 27 28.62 -17.88 -24.29
CA MET A 27 29.78 -17.89 -25.18
C MET A 27 29.58 -16.78 -26.21
N LYS A 28 30.51 -15.83 -26.26
CA LYS A 28 30.54 -14.77 -27.27
C LYS A 28 30.99 -15.36 -28.61
N SER A 29 30.12 -15.40 -29.60
CA SER A 29 30.51 -15.52 -31.02
C SER A 29 30.59 -14.11 -31.63
N ALA A 30 31.80 -13.75 -32.09
CA ALA A 30 32.21 -12.41 -32.47
C ALA A 30 31.90 -12.05 -33.94
N SER A 31 30.75 -12.44 -34.48
CA SER A 31 30.46 -12.22 -35.90
C SER A 31 28.98 -12.00 -36.17
N GLU A 32 28.49 -10.79 -35.87
CA GLU A 32 27.28 -10.22 -36.49
C GLU A 32 27.25 -8.69 -36.26
N ILE A 33 28.34 -8.03 -36.63
CA ILE A 33 28.34 -6.59 -36.91
C ILE A 33 28.30 -6.47 -38.44
N LYS A 34 27.10 -6.47 -39.02
CA LYS A 34 26.83 -5.71 -40.24
C LYS A 34 25.33 -5.70 -40.53
N GLN A 35 24.83 -4.48 -40.75
CA GLN A 35 23.49 -4.12 -41.20
C GLN A 35 22.44 -4.01 -40.08
N ASN A 36 22.41 -2.82 -39.46
CA ASN A 36 21.19 -2.07 -39.17
C ASN A 36 21.58 -0.61 -38.87
N SER A 37 22.06 0.07 -39.91
CA SER A 37 22.33 1.51 -39.94
C SER A 37 21.35 2.17 -40.92
N ALA A 38 20.12 2.36 -40.46
CA ALA A 38 19.04 3.23 -40.99
C ALA A 38 17.75 2.68 -40.33
N LEU A 39 17.12 3.31 -39.34
CA LEU A 39 16.56 4.66 -39.35
C LEU A 39 16.55 5.21 -37.91
N ASN A 40 17.36 6.24 -37.66
CA ASN A 40 17.11 7.18 -36.56
C ASN A 40 15.84 7.97 -36.91
N GLN A 41 14.70 7.57 -36.36
CA GLN A 41 13.58 8.49 -36.18
C GLN A 41 13.60 8.95 -34.72
N LEU A 42 14.19 10.13 -34.49
CA LEU A 42 13.99 10.89 -33.26
C LEU A 42 12.54 11.39 -33.26
N GLN A 43 11.62 10.53 -32.83
CA GLN A 43 10.29 10.99 -32.44
C GLN A 43 10.47 11.82 -31.17
N PRO A 44 9.91 13.04 -31.08
CA PRO A 44 9.90 13.77 -29.83
C PRO A 44 9.06 12.94 -28.85
N VAL A 45 9.74 12.22 -27.95
CA VAL A 45 9.11 11.60 -26.79
C VAL A 45 8.46 12.75 -26.04
N GLN A 46 7.14 12.88 -26.15
CA GLN A 46 6.37 13.87 -25.41
C GLN A 46 6.58 13.56 -23.93
N GLN A 47 7.50 14.28 -23.29
CA GLN A 47 7.81 14.11 -21.89
C GLN A 47 6.57 14.46 -21.09
N GLN A 48 5.92 13.45 -20.52
CA GLN A 48 4.80 13.67 -19.62
C GLN A 48 5.32 14.48 -18.42
N LEU A 49 4.79 15.69 -18.23
CA LEU A 49 5.14 16.52 -17.09
C LEU A 49 4.64 15.82 -15.82
N ILE A 50 5.56 15.22 -15.07
CA ILE A 50 5.26 14.62 -13.78
C ILE A 50 4.92 15.76 -12.82
N LYS A 51 3.63 15.99 -12.58
CA LYS A 51 3.16 16.98 -11.61
C LYS A 51 3.29 16.40 -10.21
N TYR A 52 4.32 16.82 -9.48
CA TYR A 52 4.48 16.46 -8.07
C TYR A 52 3.42 17.19 -7.24
N VAL A 53 2.53 16.43 -6.60
CA VAL A 53 1.60 16.98 -5.61
C VAL A 53 2.35 17.08 -4.30
N GLN A 54 2.55 18.30 -3.83
CA GLN A 54 3.20 18.56 -2.54
C GLN A 54 2.11 18.81 -1.50
N TYR A 55 2.10 17.98 -0.46
CA TYR A 55 1.28 18.15 0.73
C TYR A 55 2.16 18.65 1.87
N PRO A 56 1.59 19.36 2.87
CA PRO A 56 2.34 19.76 4.07
C PRO A 56 2.71 18.57 4.98
N TYR A 57 2.26 17.37 4.62
CA TYR A 57 2.54 16.11 5.28
C TYR A 57 2.92 15.03 4.28
N PHE A 58 3.64 14.02 4.75
CA PHE A 58 4.00 12.84 3.97
C PHE A 58 3.87 11.59 4.84
N VAL A 59 3.32 10.50 4.30
CA VAL A 59 3.18 9.23 5.02
C VAL A 59 4.20 8.24 4.47
N SER A 60 5.26 7.95 5.22
CA SER A 60 6.30 7.05 4.73
C SER A 60 5.87 5.58 4.83
N ARG A 61 6.19 4.80 3.79
CA ARG A 61 5.92 3.36 3.79
C ARG A 61 6.81 2.61 4.79
N THR A 62 6.31 1.47 5.23
CA THR A 62 7.07 0.55 6.08
C THR A 62 8.21 -0.10 5.30
N ARG A 63 9.11 -0.81 6.00
CA ARG A 63 10.17 -1.61 5.37
C ARG A 63 9.64 -2.62 4.33
N MET A 64 8.43 -3.14 4.57
CA MET A 64 7.76 -4.07 3.66
C MET A 64 6.96 -3.35 2.55
N LYS A 65 7.16 -2.04 2.37
CA LYS A 65 6.50 -1.17 1.39
C LYS A 65 4.98 -1.06 1.56
N GLU A 66 4.47 -1.36 2.75
CA GLU A 66 3.05 -1.19 3.09
C GLU A 66 2.78 0.18 3.70
N LEU A 67 1.54 0.67 3.52
CA LEU A 67 1.05 1.88 4.19
C LEU A 67 0.90 1.61 5.70
N PRO A 68 1.40 2.50 6.57
CA PRO A 68 1.44 2.34 8.03
C PRO A 68 0.07 2.63 8.68
N VAL A 69 -0.96 1.91 8.24
CA VAL A 69 -2.34 2.01 8.76
C VAL A 69 -2.68 0.73 9.49
N TYR A 70 -2.93 0.84 10.79
CA TYR A 70 -3.16 -0.30 11.67
C TYR A 70 -4.51 -0.15 12.41
N VAL A 71 -5.12 -1.29 12.72
CA VAL A 71 -6.31 -1.33 13.60
C VAL A 71 -5.86 -1.83 14.96
N ASP A 72 -6.03 -0.99 15.97
CA ASP A 72 -5.69 -1.28 17.35
C ASP A 72 -6.98 -1.62 18.13
N ILE A 73 -6.95 -2.72 18.88
CA ILE A 73 -8.10 -3.26 19.59
C ILE A 73 -7.75 -3.40 21.07
N LYS A 74 -8.39 -2.59 21.91
CA LYS A 74 -8.17 -2.51 23.36
C LYS A 74 -9.45 -2.83 24.14
N ASN A 75 -9.32 -2.86 25.47
CA ASN A 75 -10.43 -3.01 26.42
C ASN A 75 -11.36 -4.19 26.08
N GLY A 76 -10.79 -5.39 25.92
CA GLY A 76 -11.59 -6.59 25.66
C GLY A 76 -12.38 -6.56 24.34
N ARG A 77 -11.85 -5.90 23.30
CA ARG A 77 -12.46 -5.70 21.96
C ARG A 77 -13.53 -4.63 21.85
N THR A 78 -13.83 -3.89 22.92
CA THR A 78 -14.81 -2.80 22.86
C THR A 78 -14.20 -1.52 22.26
N ARG A 79 -12.91 -1.26 22.49
CA ARG A 79 -12.24 -0.07 21.97
C ARG A 79 -11.47 -0.42 20.71
N VAL A 80 -12.02 -0.06 19.56
CA VAL A 80 -11.36 -0.23 18.25
C VAL A 80 -10.94 1.14 17.73
N LEU A 81 -9.67 1.28 17.38
CA LEU A 81 -9.06 2.48 16.82
C LEU A 81 -8.37 2.12 15.51
N THR A 82 -8.31 3.07 14.59
CA THR A 82 -7.45 3.02 13.40
C THR A 82 -6.36 4.06 13.58
N GLU A 83 -5.11 3.63 13.53
CA GLU A 83 -3.93 4.48 13.74
C GLU A 83 -3.13 4.57 12.45
N ILE A 84 -2.74 5.79 12.09
CA ILE A 84 -1.86 6.10 10.96
C ILE A 84 -0.54 6.58 11.54
N GLY A 85 0.53 5.85 11.25
CA GLY A 85 1.87 6.15 11.74
C GLY A 85 2.82 6.66 10.65
N ARG A 86 4.08 6.88 11.03
CA ARG A 86 5.18 7.28 10.14
C ARG A 86 4.86 8.54 9.31
N ILE A 87 4.18 9.50 9.94
CA ILE A 87 3.82 10.78 9.32
C ILE A 87 4.98 11.76 9.52
N GLU A 88 5.45 12.31 8.41
CA GLU A 88 6.45 13.37 8.33
C GLU A 88 5.74 14.69 8.02
N GLY A 89 6.16 15.80 8.65
CA GLY A 89 5.51 17.10 8.50
C GLY A 89 4.26 17.26 9.38
N ASP A 90 3.28 18.00 8.87
CA ASP A 90 2.09 18.46 9.63
C ASP A 90 0.97 17.41 9.69
N SER A 91 0.91 16.67 10.80
CA SER A 91 -0.15 15.69 11.06
C SER A 91 -1.55 16.28 11.17
N GLU A 92 -1.66 17.55 11.56
CA GLU A 92 -2.92 18.23 11.77
C GLU A 92 -3.59 18.52 10.43
N ALA A 93 -2.80 18.92 9.44
CA ALA A 93 -3.26 19.03 8.06
C ALA A 93 -3.73 17.69 7.49
N LEU A 94 -3.03 16.58 7.77
CA LEU A 94 -3.49 15.24 7.38
C LEU A 94 -4.82 14.88 8.06
N CYS A 95 -4.92 15.18 9.36
CA CYS A 95 -6.13 14.93 10.14
C CYS A 95 -7.32 15.71 9.59
N ASP A 96 -7.13 16.99 9.23
CA ASP A 96 -8.16 17.83 8.63
C ASP A 96 -8.59 17.36 7.25
N ASP A 97 -7.66 16.93 6.42
CA ASP A 97 -7.97 16.36 5.11
C ASP A 97 -8.77 15.06 5.24
N ILE A 98 -8.42 14.19 6.20
CA ILE A 98 -9.20 12.99 6.49
C ILE A 98 -10.63 13.35 6.95
N ARG A 99 -10.78 14.34 7.83
CA ARG A 99 -12.10 14.83 8.27
C ARG A 99 -12.94 15.33 7.10
N LYS A 100 -12.33 16.08 6.17
CA LYS A 100 -12.99 16.71 5.02
C LYS A 100 -13.30 15.72 3.89
N GLU A 101 -12.38 14.82 3.56
CA GLU A 101 -12.52 13.93 2.40
C GLU A 101 -13.21 12.61 2.75
N LEU A 102 -12.92 12.04 3.91
CA LEU A 102 -13.37 10.68 4.29
C LEU A 102 -14.59 10.70 5.20
N PHE A 103 -14.70 11.69 6.09
CA PHE A 103 -15.71 11.75 7.15
C PHE A 103 -16.64 12.98 7.07
N TYR A 104 -16.75 13.63 5.91
CA TYR A 104 -17.52 14.87 5.74
C TYR A 104 -18.94 14.80 6.34
N TYR A 105 -19.68 13.73 6.03
CA TYR A 105 -21.03 13.48 6.50
C TYR A 105 -21.10 12.66 7.80
N SER A 106 -19.98 12.10 8.27
CA SER A 106 -19.96 11.21 9.43
C SER A 106 -19.79 12.00 10.72
N ARG A 107 -20.51 11.60 11.77
CA ARG A 107 -20.25 12.08 13.15
C ARG A 107 -18.89 11.63 13.67
N GLU A 108 -18.27 10.65 13.02
CA GLU A 108 -16.95 10.13 13.38
C GLU A 108 -15.83 11.14 13.15
N LYS A 109 -16.05 12.20 12.35
CA LYS A 109 -15.07 13.28 12.14
C LYS A 109 -14.59 13.94 13.44
N ASN A 110 -15.45 13.97 14.46
CA ASN A 110 -15.13 14.56 15.78
C ASN A 110 -14.27 13.62 16.65
N PHE A 111 -14.14 12.35 16.27
CA PHE A 111 -13.36 11.35 16.98
C PHE A 111 -12.03 11.03 16.27
N ILE A 112 -11.57 11.93 15.42
CA ILE A 112 -10.27 11.89 14.78
C ILE A 112 -9.38 12.88 15.52
N ASN A 113 -8.29 12.39 16.09
CA ASN A 113 -7.36 13.20 16.87
C ASN A 113 -5.93 12.86 16.50
N VAL A 114 -5.03 13.80 16.72
CA VAL A 114 -3.60 13.56 16.57
C VAL A 114 -2.97 13.30 17.93
N ASN A 115 -2.11 12.30 17.99
CA ASN A 115 -1.17 12.11 19.08
C ASN A 115 0.13 12.86 18.75
N HIS A 116 0.30 14.05 19.31
CA HIS A 116 1.46 14.90 19.05
C HIS A 116 2.78 14.33 19.58
N THR A 117 2.76 13.36 20.50
CA THR A 117 4.01 12.73 21.00
C THR A 117 4.67 11.89 19.91
N ASN A 118 3.89 11.18 19.10
CA ASN A 118 4.39 10.28 18.05
C ASN A 118 4.08 10.78 16.64
N ASN A 119 3.41 11.92 16.51
CA ASN A 119 2.89 12.44 15.25
C ASN A 119 1.93 11.47 14.53
N HIS A 120 1.12 10.73 15.29
CA HIS A 120 0.20 9.73 14.73
C HIS A 120 -1.23 10.26 14.65
N VAL A 121 -1.96 9.92 13.59
CA VAL A 121 -3.39 10.22 13.49
C VAL A 121 -4.19 9.02 13.99
N ILE A 122 -5.10 9.26 14.93
CA ILE A 122 -5.94 8.24 15.56
C ILE A 122 -7.40 8.52 15.20
N ILE A 123 -8.04 7.53 14.58
CA ILE A 123 -9.45 7.56 14.20
C ILE A 123 -10.19 6.54 15.06
N LYS A 124 -11.25 6.93 15.75
CA LYS A 124 -12.12 5.97 16.44
C LYS A 124 -12.87 5.11 15.42
N GLY A 125 -12.87 3.79 15.62
CA GLY A 125 -13.57 2.84 14.77
C GLY A 125 -12.63 2.05 13.85
N ARG A 126 -13.25 1.24 12.97
CA ARG A 126 -12.57 0.21 12.18
C ARG A 126 -12.49 0.65 10.71
N HIS A 127 -11.63 1.63 10.43
CA HIS A 127 -11.55 2.32 9.14
C HIS A 127 -10.28 2.01 8.35
N GLY A 128 -9.46 1.05 8.79
CA GLY A 128 -8.14 0.78 8.23
C GLY A 128 -8.11 0.52 6.72
N LEU A 129 -9.11 -0.17 6.16
CA LEU A 129 -9.17 -0.43 4.71
C LEU A 129 -9.43 0.87 3.93
N ILE A 130 -10.45 1.63 4.33
CA ILE A 130 -10.88 2.88 3.67
C ILE A 130 -9.73 3.91 3.70
N VAL A 131 -9.08 4.05 4.85
CA VAL A 131 -7.93 4.95 5.04
C VAL A 131 -6.75 4.53 4.16
N LYS A 132 -6.47 3.22 4.08
CA LYS A 132 -5.38 2.69 3.24
C LYS A 132 -5.63 2.95 1.76
N GLU A 133 -6.85 2.73 1.29
CA GLU A 133 -7.24 3.01 -0.10
C GLU A 133 -7.13 4.51 -0.43
N TRP A 134 -7.53 5.37 0.50
CA TRP A 134 -7.43 6.82 0.33
C TRP A 134 -5.98 7.31 0.26
N LEU A 135 -5.11 6.84 1.17
CA LEU A 135 -3.67 7.16 1.12
C LEU A 135 -3.01 6.65 -0.17
N ALA A 136 -3.38 5.45 -0.63
CA ALA A 136 -2.89 4.91 -1.88
C ALA A 136 -3.32 5.75 -3.10
N LYS A 137 -4.56 6.26 -3.10
CA LYS A 137 -5.05 7.18 -4.15
C LYS A 137 -4.30 8.52 -4.16
N LYS A 138 -3.86 9.01 -2.99
CA LYS A 138 -3.01 10.20 -2.89
C LYS A 138 -1.57 9.97 -3.36
N GLY A 139 -1.14 8.71 -3.48
CA GLY A 139 0.19 8.37 -4.00
C GLY A 139 1.29 8.24 -2.92
N PHE A 140 0.90 8.03 -1.66
CA PHE A 140 1.84 7.73 -0.56
C PHE A 140 2.30 6.26 -0.56
#